data_AF-A0A3G6RVR2-F1
#
_entry.id   AF-A0A3G6RVR2-F1
#
_cell.length_a   1.000
_cell.length_b   1.000
_cell.length_c   1.000
_cell.angle_alpha   90.00
_cell.angle_beta   90.00
_cell.angle_gamma   90.00
#
_symmetry.space_group_name_H-M   'P 1'
#
loop_
_entity.id
_entity.type
_entity.pdbx_description
1 polymer ?
#
loop_
_entity_poly.entity_id
_entity_poly.type
_entity_poly.pdbx_seq_one_letter_code
_entity_poly.pdbx_strand_id
1 'polypeptide(L)'
;MNKSIRYFLIIIVLLGVGYWGFYSWKHKTSLGELITIEATFMQYACGDENDDAKVEKVSDPRYNLLLGKDINPETSVPEGFQTLELKDYFYDNRTDQYHMTYRLKGRLEINSKSGCDDFAPRFYVEEIERLDGTHRVIIK
;
A
#
# COMPACT_ATOMS: atom_id res chain seq x y z
N MET A 1 28.66 3.57 -42.79
CA MET A 1 27.30 3.25 -42.29
C MET A 1 26.27 3.97 -43.14
N ASN A 2 25.40 3.25 -43.84
CA ASN A 2 24.41 3.85 -44.76
C ASN A 2 23.50 4.82 -44.02
N LYS A 3 23.17 5.98 -44.63
CA LYS A 3 22.28 7.00 -44.04
C LYS A 3 20.95 6.38 -43.56
N SER A 4 20.41 5.42 -44.31
CA SER A 4 19.19 4.68 -43.96
C SER A 4 19.29 3.91 -42.64
N ILE A 5 20.44 3.29 -42.35
CA ILE A 5 20.69 2.55 -41.10
C ILE A 5 20.75 3.51 -39.90
N ARG A 6 21.30 4.72 -40.09
CA ARG A 6 21.31 5.75 -39.04
C ARG A 6 19.90 6.21 -38.67
N TYR A 7 19.02 6.45 -39.65
CA TYR A 7 17.64 6.85 -39.37
C TYR A 7 16.84 5.75 -38.67
N PHE A 8 17.05 4.49 -39.06
CA PHE A 8 16.38 3.35 -38.43
C PHE A 8 16.74 3.20 -36.94
N LEU A 9 18.02 3.35 -36.59
CA LEU A 9 18.48 3.31 -35.19
C LEU A 9 17.91 4.45 -34.35
N ILE A 10 17.82 5.66 -34.91
CA ILE A 10 17.24 6.82 -34.20
C ILE A 10 15.76 6.58 -33.88
N ILE A 11 15.00 5.99 -34.80
CA ILE A 11 13.58 5.68 -34.60
C ILE A 11 13.40 4.64 -33.49
N ILE A 12 14.22 3.58 -33.46
CA ILE A 12 14.16 2.56 -32.40
C ILE A 12 14.44 3.19 -31.02
N VAL A 13 15.45 4.05 -30.93
CA VAL A 13 15.79 4.73 -29.67
C VAL A 13 14.64 5.66 -29.24
N LEU A 14 14.06 6.44 -30.16
CA LEU A 14 12.93 7.31 -29.83
C LEU A 14 11.68 6.53 -29.39
N LEU A 15 11.39 5.40 -30.03
CA LEU A 15 10.28 4.53 -29.62
C LEU A 15 10.55 3.88 -28.27
N GLY A 16 11.77 3.43 -28.00
CA GLY A 16 12.16 2.86 -26.71
C GLY A 16 12.05 3.87 -25.57
N VAL A 17 12.61 5.07 -25.75
CA VAL A 17 12.54 6.15 -24.76
C VAL A 17 11.11 6.65 -24.57
N GLY A 18 10.33 6.78 -25.65
CA GLY A 18 8.93 7.17 -25.58
C GLY A 18 8.06 6.15 -24.87
N TYR A 19 8.26 4.85 -25.15
CA TYR A 19 7.59 3.76 -24.45
C TYR A 19 7.93 3.74 -22.96
N TRP A 20 9.22 3.85 -22.63
CA TRP A 20 9.67 3.84 -21.24
C TRP A 20 9.18 5.06 -20.46
N GLY A 21 9.23 6.26 -21.05
CA GLY A 21 8.68 7.48 -20.43
C GLY A 21 7.17 7.41 -20.20
N PHE A 22 6.42 6.85 -21.15
CA PHE A 22 4.98 6.65 -21.00
C PHE A 22 4.65 5.61 -19.91
N TYR A 23 5.38 4.49 -19.89
CA TYR A 23 5.22 3.44 -18.89
C TYR A 23 5.51 3.99 -17.49
N SER A 24 6.66 4.62 -17.28
CA SER A 24 7.04 5.23 -16.00
C SER A 24 6.06 6.30 -15.53
N TRP A 25 5.42 7.03 -16.44
CA TRP A 25 4.38 8.02 -16.06
C TRP A 25 3.05 7.36 -15.66
N LYS A 26 2.63 6.32 -16.37
CA LYS A 26 1.43 5.52 -16.06
C LYS A 26 1.51 4.79 -14.72
N HIS A 27 2.71 4.42 -14.30
CA HIS A 27 2.96 3.73 -13.03
C HIS A 27 3.27 4.66 -11.86
N LYS A 28 3.07 5.97 -12.02
CA LYS A 28 3.07 6.86 -10.84
C LYS A 28 1.86 6.55 -9.99
N THR A 29 2.10 5.80 -8.92
CA THR A 29 1.16 5.60 -7.84
C THR A 29 0.90 6.95 -7.19
N SER A 30 -0.37 7.28 -6.99
CA SER A 30 -0.77 8.53 -6.34
C SER A 30 -1.48 8.19 -5.06
N LEU A 31 -1.11 8.85 -3.97
CA LEU A 31 -1.82 8.69 -2.70
C LEU A 31 -3.09 9.53 -2.70
N GLY A 32 -4.17 8.93 -2.22
CA GLY A 32 -5.44 9.61 -2.04
C GLY A 32 -5.44 10.60 -0.87
N GLU A 33 -6.66 11.03 -0.55
CA GLU A 33 -6.91 11.84 0.64
C GLU A 33 -6.62 11.04 1.91
N LEU A 34 -6.30 11.78 2.98
CA LEU A 34 -6.09 11.20 4.30
C LEU A 34 -7.45 10.77 4.86
N ILE A 35 -7.59 9.48 5.14
CA ILE A 35 -8.81 8.89 5.68
C ILE A 35 -8.52 8.13 6.98
N THR A 36 -9.54 7.98 7.80
CA THR A 36 -9.50 7.16 9.01
C THR A 36 -10.41 5.96 8.84
N ILE A 37 -9.88 4.78 9.13
CA ILE A 37 -10.57 3.49 9.09
C ILE A 37 -10.36 2.75 10.40
N GLU A 38 -11.30 1.88 10.76
CA GLU A 38 -11.10 0.88 11.80
C GLU A 38 -10.95 -0.46 11.10
N ALA A 39 -9.82 -1.14 11.32
CA ALA A 39 -9.49 -2.39 10.67
C ALA A 39 -8.99 -3.43 11.67
N THR A 40 -9.34 -4.68 11.43
CA THR A 40 -8.96 -5.83 12.26
C THR A 40 -7.86 -6.60 11.57
N PHE A 41 -6.74 -6.83 12.25
CA PHE A 41 -5.66 -7.64 11.68
C PHE A 41 -6.09 -9.09 11.54
N MET A 42 -5.85 -9.64 10.36
CA MET A 42 -6.18 -11.01 10.00
C MET A 42 -4.90 -11.77 9.68
N GLN A 43 -4.70 -12.93 10.30
CA GLN A 43 -3.67 -13.87 9.88
C GLN A 43 -4.30 -14.87 8.92
N TYR A 44 -4.02 -14.75 7.63
CA TYR A 44 -4.50 -15.71 6.65
C TYR A 44 -3.64 -16.98 6.65
N ALA A 45 -4.29 -18.15 6.51
CA ALA A 45 -3.67 -19.47 6.65
C ALA A 45 -2.63 -19.83 5.57
N CYS A 46 -2.41 -18.94 4.60
CA CYS A 46 -1.50 -19.13 3.49
C CYS A 46 -0.09 -18.61 3.85
N GLY A 47 0.51 -19.14 4.91
CA GLY A 47 1.95 -19.40 5.09
C GLY A 47 3.00 -18.29 5.01
N ASP A 48 2.79 -17.23 4.22
CA ASP A 48 3.70 -16.12 4.03
C ASP A 48 2.99 -14.87 4.54
N GLU A 49 3.41 -14.39 5.71
CA GLU A 49 3.37 -13.01 6.23
C GLU A 49 2.33 -12.01 5.66
N ASN A 50 1.09 -12.42 5.44
CA ASN A 50 0.07 -11.49 4.99
C ASN A 50 -0.46 -10.69 6.18
N ASP A 51 0.13 -9.50 6.36
CA ASP A 51 -0.26 -8.41 7.25
C ASP A 51 -1.60 -7.75 6.85
N ASP A 52 -2.50 -8.50 6.20
CA ASP A 52 -3.77 -7.99 5.72
C ASP A 52 -4.67 -7.57 6.89
N ALA A 53 -5.32 -6.41 6.73
CA ALA A 53 -6.29 -5.90 7.70
C ALA A 53 -7.67 -5.83 7.06
N LYS A 54 -8.68 -6.37 7.75
CA LYS A 54 -10.07 -6.30 7.30
C LYS A 54 -10.73 -5.03 7.81
N VAL A 55 -11.28 -4.23 6.92
CA VAL A 55 -11.92 -2.96 7.28
C VAL A 55 -13.29 -3.22 7.92
N GLU A 56 -13.45 -2.82 9.18
CA GLU A 56 -14.70 -2.93 9.93
C GLU A 56 -15.51 -1.63 9.86
N LYS A 57 -14.82 -0.47 9.90
CA LYS A 57 -15.47 0.84 9.77
C LYS A 57 -14.64 1.82 8.97
N VAL A 58 -15.33 2.78 8.39
CA VAL A 58 -14.75 3.88 7.63
C VAL A 58 -15.36 5.17 8.15
N SER A 59 -14.53 6.17 8.41
CA SER A 59 -14.99 7.48 8.90
C SER A 59 -15.71 8.30 7.81
N ASP A 60 -15.30 8.15 6.56
CA ASP A 60 -15.84 8.87 5.41
C ASP A 60 -16.73 7.96 4.53
N PRO A 61 -18.02 8.28 4.35
CA PRO A 61 -18.94 7.49 3.54
C PRO A 61 -18.50 7.28 2.08
N ARG A 62 -17.66 8.16 1.51
CA ARG A 62 -17.10 8.02 0.16
C ARG A 62 -16.31 6.72 -0.01
N TYR A 63 -15.79 6.18 1.08
CA TYR A 63 -14.95 4.98 1.10
C TYR A 63 -15.68 3.75 1.66
N ASN A 64 -17.01 3.78 1.77
CA ASN A 64 -17.82 2.63 2.21
C ASN A 64 -17.61 1.36 1.37
N LEU A 65 -17.10 1.50 0.15
CA LEU A 65 -16.71 0.38 -0.71
C LEU A 65 -15.61 -0.52 -0.11
N LEU A 66 -14.86 0.00 0.87
CA LEU A 66 -13.82 -0.74 1.59
C LEU A 66 -14.38 -1.59 2.73
N LEU A 67 -15.60 -1.33 3.20
CA LEU A 67 -16.19 -2.07 4.32
C LEU A 67 -16.23 -3.58 4.05
N GLY A 68 -15.69 -4.35 4.98
CA GLY A 68 -15.59 -5.81 4.90
C GLY A 68 -14.56 -6.33 3.93
N LYS A 69 -13.80 -5.45 3.25
CA LYS A 69 -12.69 -5.83 2.37
C LYS A 69 -11.37 -5.85 3.14
N ASP A 70 -10.47 -6.68 2.63
CA ASP A 70 -9.08 -6.68 3.05
C ASP A 70 -8.36 -5.47 2.45
N ILE A 71 -7.48 -4.88 3.23
CA ILE A 71 -6.50 -3.87 2.83
C ILE A 71 -5.12 -4.38 3.22
N ASN A 72 -4.11 -3.96 2.46
CA ASN A 72 -2.72 -4.20 2.84
C ASN A 72 -2.18 -2.91 3.48
N PRO A 73 -2.14 -2.81 4.82
CA PRO A 73 -1.58 -1.65 5.48
C PRO A 73 -0.05 -1.63 5.28
N GLU A 74 0.47 -0.51 4.78
CA GLU A 74 1.90 -0.28 4.64
C GLU A 74 2.30 0.96 5.45
N THR A 75 3.43 0.95 6.13
CA THR A 75 4.01 2.19 6.66
C THR A 75 5.00 2.73 5.64
N SER A 76 4.73 3.89 5.05
CA SER A 76 5.70 4.49 4.13
C SER A 76 6.91 4.98 4.92
N VAL A 77 8.08 4.40 4.68
CA VAL A 77 9.32 5.16 4.79
C VAL A 77 9.80 5.41 3.36
N PRO A 78 9.95 6.68 2.92
CA PRO A 78 10.47 6.96 1.59
C PRO A 78 11.93 6.50 1.51
N GLU A 79 12.20 5.63 0.53
CA GLU A 79 13.51 5.26 -0.01
C GLU A 79 14.68 5.09 0.98
N GLY A 80 14.98 3.83 1.31
CA GLY A 80 16.33 3.43 1.76
C GLY A 80 16.43 2.85 3.17
N PHE A 81 15.33 2.79 3.92
CA PHE A 81 15.27 2.10 5.20
C PHE A 81 14.09 1.14 5.19
N GLN A 82 14.35 -0.04 5.75
CA GLN A 82 13.45 -1.20 5.84
C GLN A 82 11.98 -0.76 5.98
N THR A 83 11.10 -1.35 5.16
CA THR A 83 9.67 -1.38 5.46
C THR A 83 9.55 -1.97 6.87
N LEU A 84 9.29 -1.12 7.85
CA LEU A 84 8.83 -1.58 9.15
C LEU A 84 7.46 -2.18 8.89
N GLU A 85 7.33 -3.47 9.08
CA GLU A 85 6.06 -4.14 8.85
C GLU A 85 5.10 -3.71 9.96
N LEU A 86 3.79 -3.61 9.71
CA LEU A 86 2.87 -3.23 10.79
C LEU A 86 2.95 -4.23 11.94
N LYS A 87 3.29 -5.49 11.64
CA LYS A 87 3.65 -6.48 12.65
C LYS A 87 4.69 -5.94 13.63
N ASP A 88 5.74 -5.26 13.19
CA ASP A 88 6.80 -4.76 14.08
C ASP A 88 6.32 -3.68 15.07
N TYR A 89 5.23 -2.97 14.77
CA TYR A 89 4.63 -1.99 15.70
C TYR A 89 3.79 -2.64 16.81
N PHE A 90 3.37 -3.89 16.62
CA PHE A 90 2.46 -4.59 17.53
C PHE A 90 3.07 -5.83 18.17
N TYR A 91 4.08 -6.42 17.53
CA TYR A 91 4.80 -7.61 17.95
C TYR A 91 5.82 -7.33 19.06
N ASP A 92 5.42 -6.56 20.08
CA ASP A 92 5.94 -6.75 21.45
C ASP A 92 5.32 -8.05 22.02
N ASN A 93 5.72 -9.16 21.40
CA ASN A 93 5.85 -10.47 22.02
C ASN A 93 4.59 -11.22 22.50
N ARG A 94 3.42 -11.15 21.84
CA ARG A 94 2.30 -12.05 22.18
C ARG A 94 1.34 -12.40 21.03
N THR A 95 0.94 -13.68 21.04
CA THR A 95 -0.12 -14.35 20.28
C THR A 95 -1.54 -13.83 20.56
N ASP A 96 -1.69 -12.79 21.38
CA ASP A 96 -2.98 -12.28 21.89
C ASP A 96 -3.54 -11.10 21.07
N GLN A 97 -2.83 -10.66 20.03
CA GLN A 97 -3.19 -9.47 19.25
C GLN A 97 -3.83 -9.76 17.89
N TYR A 98 -3.97 -11.04 17.52
CA TYR A 98 -4.76 -11.46 16.37
C TYR A 98 -6.23 -11.09 16.59
N HIS A 99 -6.91 -10.62 15.55
CA HIS A 99 -8.28 -10.08 15.63
C HIS A 99 -8.45 -8.82 16.48
N MET A 100 -7.38 -8.14 16.86
CA MET A 100 -7.51 -6.79 17.44
C MET A 100 -7.90 -5.79 16.35
N THR A 101 -8.85 -4.93 16.68
CA THR A 101 -9.27 -3.82 15.84
C THR A 101 -8.50 -2.56 16.20
N TYR A 102 -7.95 -1.92 15.19
CA TYR A 102 -7.16 -0.70 15.28
C TYR A 102 -7.83 0.39 14.47
N ARG A 103 -7.71 1.62 14.94
CA ARG A 103 -7.98 2.81 14.15
C ARG A 103 -6.71 3.18 13.41
N LEU A 104 -6.77 3.08 12.09
CA LEU A 104 -5.70 3.47 11.18
C LEU A 104 -6.08 4.78 10.52
N LYS A 105 -5.13 5.70 10.43
CA LYS A 105 -5.27 6.94 9.68
C LYS A 105 -4.14 7.01 8.67
N GLY A 106 -4.51 7.21 7.41
CA GLY A 106 -3.60 6.97 6.31
C GLY A 106 -4.23 7.26 4.96
N ARG A 107 -3.54 6.89 3.88
CA ARG A 107 -3.93 7.20 2.51
C ARG A 107 -4.06 5.94 1.70
N LEU A 108 -5.17 5.81 0.99
CA LEU A 108 -5.36 4.73 0.04
C LEU A 108 -4.51 5.00 -1.21
N GLU A 109 -3.83 3.98 -1.71
CA GLU A 109 -3.19 4.06 -3.02
C GLU A 109 -4.24 4.15 -4.13
N ILE A 110 -4.11 5.17 -4.98
CA ILE A 110 -4.94 5.38 -6.16
C ILE A 110 -4.13 4.94 -7.38
N ASN A 111 -4.75 4.09 -8.21
CA ASN A 111 -4.19 3.51 -9.42
C ASN A 111 -3.06 2.50 -9.19
N SER A 112 -3.20 1.61 -8.22
CA SER A 112 -2.30 0.46 -8.09
C SER A 112 -2.43 -0.45 -9.33
N LYS A 113 -1.31 -0.64 -10.04
CA LYS A 113 -1.15 -1.75 -10.99
C LYS A 113 0.28 -2.24 -10.88
N SER A 114 0.47 -3.35 -10.17
CA SER A 114 1.01 -4.60 -10.71
C SER A 114 1.76 -5.40 -9.65
N GLY A 115 1.26 -6.59 -9.35
CA GLY A 115 1.99 -7.69 -8.70
C GLY A 115 1.10 -8.93 -8.55
N CYS A 116 1.71 -10.12 -8.48
CA CYS A 116 0.99 -11.36 -8.18
C CYS A 116 0.26 -11.17 -6.83
N ASP A 117 -1.06 -11.37 -6.82
CA ASP A 117 -1.97 -11.32 -5.66
C ASP A 117 -2.49 -9.96 -5.15
N ASP A 118 -2.64 -8.97 -6.06
CA ASP A 118 -3.30 -7.66 -5.81
C ASP A 118 -4.86 -7.75 -5.66
N PHE A 119 -5.42 -8.39 -4.63
CA PHE A 119 -6.86 -8.24 -4.32
C PHE A 119 -7.16 -7.15 -3.28
N ALA A 120 -6.21 -6.86 -2.38
CA ALA A 120 -6.34 -5.86 -1.33
C ALA A 120 -5.65 -4.54 -1.73
N PRO A 121 -6.32 -3.38 -1.66
CA PRO A 121 -5.67 -2.11 -1.96
C PRO A 121 -4.67 -1.74 -0.86
N ARG A 122 -3.53 -1.16 -1.26
CA ARG A 122 -2.51 -0.68 -0.33
C ARG A 122 -2.99 0.55 0.42
N PHE A 123 -2.76 0.57 1.72
CA PHE A 123 -3.17 1.63 2.63
C PHE A 123 -1.96 2.14 3.41
N TYR A 124 -1.48 3.34 3.06
CA TYR A 124 -0.31 3.94 3.67
C TYR A 124 -0.66 4.57 5.01
N VAL A 125 -0.26 3.93 6.09
CA VAL A 125 -0.59 4.30 7.46
C VAL A 125 0.35 5.40 7.95
N GLU A 126 -0.24 6.54 8.36
CA GLU A 126 0.47 7.66 9.00
C GLU A 126 0.27 7.65 10.54
N GLU A 127 -0.80 7.02 11.03
CA GLU A 127 -1.12 6.95 12.44
C GLU A 127 -1.92 5.69 12.77
N ILE A 128 -1.60 5.10 13.91
CA ILE A 128 -2.19 3.87 14.43
C ILE A 128 -2.63 4.11 15.86
N GLU A 129 -3.85 3.69 16.19
CA GLU A 129 -4.39 3.72 17.54
C GLU A 129 -5.16 2.43 17.84
N ARG A 130 -4.90 1.79 18.98
CA ARG A 130 -5.75 0.70 19.48
C ARG A 130 -7.09 1.27 19.96
N LEU A 131 -8.20 0.58 19.65
CA LEU A 131 -9.52 1.03 20.09
C LEU A 131 -9.72 1.01 21.61
N ASP A 132 -8.86 0.30 22.36
CA ASP A 132 -8.83 0.33 23.83
C ASP A 132 -8.13 1.59 24.41
N GLY A 133 -7.55 2.44 23.55
CA GLY A 133 -6.86 3.67 23.93
C GLY A 133 -5.48 3.46 24.57
N THR A 134 -5.00 2.23 24.66
CA THR A 134 -3.76 1.91 25.40
C THR A 134 -2.49 2.18 24.59
N HIS A 135 -2.57 2.14 23.25
CA HIS A 135 -1.42 2.34 22.38
C HIS A 135 -1.79 3.22 21.19
N ARG A 136 -1.02 4.29 21.00
CA ARG A 136 -1.13 5.20 19.85
C ARG A 136 0.27 5.52 19.33
N VAL A 137 0.50 5.30 18.05
CA VAL A 137 1.77 5.52 17.37
C VAL A 137 1.55 6.44 16.18
N ILE A 138 2.41 7.45 16.04
CA ILE A 138 2.41 8.38 14.91
C ILE A 138 3.63 8.03 14.06
N ILE A 139 3.37 7.67 12.81
CA ILE A 139 4.34 7.16 11.84
C ILE A 139 4.45 8.25 10.77
N LYS A 140 5.39 9.18 10.97
CA LYS A 140 5.56 10.33 10.06
C LYS A 140 6.35 9.97 8.82
#